data_AF-A0A0B5GHE1-F1
#
_entry.id   AF-A0A0B5GHE1-F1
#
_cell.length_a   1.000
_cell.length_b   1.000
_cell.length_c   1.000
_cell.angle_alpha   90.00
_cell.angle_beta   90.00
_cell.angle_gamma   90.00
#
_symmetry.space_group_name_H-M   'P 1'
#
loop_
_entity.id
_entity.type
_entity.pdbx_description
1 polymer ?
#
loop_
_entity_poly.entity_id
_entity_poly.type
_entity_poly.pdbx_seq_one_letter_code
_entity_poly.pdbx_strand_id
1 'polypeptide(L)'
;ESEKLMDDVVKHFGKLDICCSNSGVVSFGHFKDVTPEEFDRVFTINTRGQFFVAKAAYKRMEMGGRIILMGSITGQAKGVPKHAVYSGSKGAIETFTRCMAIDAGEKRVTVNCVAPGGIKTDMYHAVCREYIPNGDQLSDDQVDEYACTWSPHNRVGQPIDIARVVC
;
A
#
# COMPACT_ATOMS: atom_id res chain seq x y z
N GLU A 1 -5.17 7.89 -17.39
CA GLU A 1 -5.61 6.49 -17.14
C GLU A 1 -6.61 6.40 -16.00
N SER A 2 -6.30 6.84 -14.77
CA SER A 2 -7.25 6.74 -13.63
C SER A 2 -8.59 7.44 -13.86
N GLU A 3 -8.61 8.61 -14.50
CA GLU A 3 -9.87 9.31 -14.84
C GLU A 3 -10.77 8.42 -15.75
N LYS A 4 -10.21 7.88 -16.84
CA LYS A 4 -10.91 6.99 -17.76
C LYS A 4 -11.40 5.71 -17.06
N LEU A 5 -10.57 5.10 -16.22
CA LEU A 5 -10.97 3.91 -15.45
C LEU A 5 -12.21 4.18 -14.60
N MET A 6 -12.25 5.32 -13.90
CA MET A 6 -13.40 5.67 -13.06
C MET A 6 -14.63 6.03 -13.90
N ASP A 7 -14.45 6.70 -15.04
CA ASP A 7 -15.54 6.95 -16.00
C ASP A 7 -16.15 5.63 -16.51
N ASP A 8 -15.31 4.66 -16.87
CA ASP A 8 -15.75 3.34 -17.34
C ASP A 8 -16.50 2.57 -16.24
N VAL A 9 -16.06 2.66 -14.98
CA VAL A 9 -16.76 2.07 -13.82
C VAL A 9 -18.15 2.68 -13.63
N VAL A 10 -18.26 4.01 -13.61
CA VAL A 10 -19.56 4.69 -13.47
C VAL A 10 -20.47 4.38 -14.65
N LYS A 11 -19.92 4.36 -15.87
CA LYS A 11 -20.69 3.98 -17.07
C LYS A 11 -21.23 2.56 -16.99
N HIS A 12 -20.45 1.62 -16.45
CA HIS A 12 -20.83 0.21 -16.38
C HIS A 12 -21.80 -0.11 -15.23
N PHE A 13 -21.51 0.40 -14.03
CA PHE A 13 -22.28 0.07 -12.81
C PHE A 13 -23.28 1.16 -12.39
N GLY A 14 -23.27 2.32 -13.05
CA GLY A 14 -24.12 3.48 -12.73
C GLY A 14 -23.60 4.37 -11.60
N LYS A 15 -22.70 3.86 -10.75
CA LYS A 15 -22.12 4.59 -9.62
C LYS A 15 -20.80 4.00 -9.14
N LEU A 16 -20.10 4.76 -8.29
CA LEU A 16 -18.92 4.35 -7.55
C LEU A 16 -19.09 4.68 -6.07
N ASP A 17 -19.24 3.65 -5.22
CA ASP A 17 -19.39 3.85 -3.77
C ASP A 17 -18.06 3.68 -3.01
N ILE A 18 -17.20 2.75 -3.45
CA ILE A 18 -15.97 2.36 -2.74
C ILE A 18 -14.79 2.30 -3.72
N CYS A 19 -13.66 2.90 -3.35
CA CYS A 19 -12.40 2.80 -4.08
C CYS A 19 -11.28 2.32 -3.16
N CYS A 20 -10.71 1.15 -3.48
CA CYS A 20 -9.56 0.59 -2.80
C CYS A 20 -8.32 0.73 -3.68
N SER A 21 -7.45 1.70 -3.37
CA SER A 21 -6.18 1.92 -4.06
C SER A 21 -5.11 0.97 -3.50
N ASN A 22 -5.01 -0.23 -4.08
CA ASN A 22 -4.11 -1.30 -3.60
C ASN A 22 -2.75 -1.38 -4.34
N SER A 23 -2.68 -0.90 -5.59
CA SER A 23 -1.51 -1.09 -6.45
C SER A 23 -0.22 -0.53 -5.84
N GLY A 24 0.86 -1.31 -5.95
CA GLY A 24 2.17 -0.91 -5.44
C GLY A 24 3.29 -1.85 -5.87
N VAL A 25 4.52 -1.34 -5.84
CA VAL A 25 5.76 -2.06 -6.08
C VAL A 25 6.70 -1.91 -4.90
N VAL A 26 7.50 -2.93 -4.62
CA VAL A 26 8.51 -2.90 -3.56
C VAL A 26 9.89 -2.58 -4.14
N SER A 27 10.79 -2.07 -3.28
CA SER A 27 12.16 -1.74 -3.64
C SER A 27 13.08 -1.86 -2.43
N PHE A 28 14.28 -2.38 -2.66
CA PHE A 28 15.38 -2.43 -1.71
C PHE A 28 16.64 -1.88 -2.37
N GLY A 29 17.38 -1.06 -1.62
CA GLY A 29 18.62 -0.43 -2.05
C GLY A 29 19.18 0.46 -0.94
N HIS A 30 20.48 0.39 -0.72
CA HIS A 30 21.13 1.34 0.19
C HIS A 30 20.98 2.75 -0.40
N PHE A 31 20.65 3.76 0.40
CA PHE A 31 20.31 5.10 -0.12
C PHE A 31 21.41 5.72 -0.99
N LYS A 32 22.68 5.39 -0.73
CA LYS A 32 23.84 5.80 -1.55
C LYS A 32 23.85 5.25 -2.99
N ASP A 33 23.13 4.16 -3.24
CA ASP A 33 23.11 3.43 -4.52
C ASP A 33 21.76 3.57 -5.26
N VAL A 34 20.79 4.29 -4.67
CA VAL A 34 19.48 4.51 -5.31
C VAL A 34 19.63 5.49 -6.47
N THR A 35 19.19 5.08 -7.66
CA THR A 35 19.15 5.95 -8.83
C THR A 35 17.85 6.77 -8.89
N PRO A 36 17.83 7.91 -9.59
CA PRO A 36 16.60 8.68 -9.83
C PRO A 36 15.50 7.84 -10.48
N GLU A 37 15.85 6.96 -11.43
CA GLU A 37 14.90 6.12 -12.14
C GLU A 37 14.20 5.13 -11.21
N GLU A 38 14.93 4.54 -10.25
CA GLU A 38 14.35 3.65 -9.26
C GLU A 38 13.46 4.40 -8.28
N PHE A 39 13.85 5.61 -7.86
CA PHE A 39 13.00 6.48 -7.06
C PHE A 39 11.70 6.79 -7.79
N ASP A 40 11.78 7.22 -9.05
CA ASP A 40 10.64 7.57 -9.88
C ASP A 40 9.73 6.37 -10.14
N ARG A 41 10.29 5.18 -10.40
CA ARG A 41 9.52 3.94 -10.57
C ARG A 41 8.64 3.66 -9.35
N VAL A 42 9.21 3.76 -8.15
CA VAL A 42 8.49 3.50 -6.90
C VAL A 42 7.48 4.61 -6.60
N PHE A 43 7.90 5.87 -6.60
CA PHE A 43 7.03 6.99 -6.23
C PHE A 43 5.91 7.25 -7.25
N THR A 44 6.17 7.01 -8.54
CA THR A 44 5.13 7.15 -9.58
C THR A 44 3.96 6.21 -9.33
N ILE A 45 4.22 4.96 -8.92
CA ILE A 45 3.17 3.98 -8.66
C ILE A 45 2.63 4.14 -7.24
N ASN A 46 3.50 4.03 -6.24
CA ASN A 46 3.09 3.90 -4.84
C ASN A 46 2.52 5.19 -4.26
N THR A 47 2.96 6.35 -4.73
CA THR A 47 2.63 7.64 -4.14
C THR A 47 1.74 8.45 -5.08
N ARG A 48 2.28 8.81 -6.25
CA ARG A 48 1.59 9.62 -7.25
C ARG A 48 0.37 8.89 -7.81
N GLY A 49 0.51 7.61 -8.15
CA GLY A 49 -0.57 6.78 -8.66
C GLY A 49 -1.75 6.73 -7.69
N GLN A 50 -1.49 6.37 -6.44
CA GLN A 50 -2.53 6.33 -5.40
C GLN A 50 -3.20 7.68 -5.18
N PHE A 51 -2.45 8.79 -5.18
CA PHE A 51 -3.01 10.13 -5.07
C PHE A 51 -4.02 10.43 -6.19
N PHE A 52 -3.66 10.16 -7.45
CA PHE A 52 -4.54 10.44 -8.58
C PHE A 52 -5.68 9.44 -8.73
N VAL A 53 -5.53 8.20 -8.25
CA VAL A 53 -6.65 7.25 -8.12
C VAL A 53 -7.68 7.78 -7.13
N ALA A 54 -7.26 8.21 -5.94
CA ALA A 54 -8.15 8.78 -4.93
C ALA A 54 -8.87 10.03 -5.45
N LYS A 55 -8.14 10.95 -6.09
CA LYS A 55 -8.71 12.16 -6.71
C LYS A 55 -9.76 11.81 -7.78
N ALA A 56 -9.43 10.87 -8.68
CA ALA A 56 -10.35 10.49 -9.76
C ALA A 56 -11.61 9.80 -9.22
N ALA A 57 -11.47 8.95 -8.20
CA ALA A 57 -12.59 8.31 -7.52
C ALA A 57 -13.48 9.34 -6.82
N TYR A 58 -12.89 10.24 -6.01
CA TYR A 58 -13.62 11.27 -5.26
C TYR A 58 -14.51 12.16 -6.15
N LYS A 59 -14.00 12.55 -7.34
CA LYS A 59 -14.79 13.33 -8.32
C LYS A 59 -16.09 12.64 -8.74
N ARG A 60 -16.12 11.31 -8.75
CA ARG A 60 -17.21 10.46 -9.27
C ARG A 60 -18.01 9.74 -8.20
N MET A 61 -17.53 9.78 -6.96
CA MET A 61 -18.27 9.26 -5.82
C MET A 61 -19.47 10.16 -5.51
N GLU A 62 -20.56 9.48 -5.19
CA GLU A 62 -21.75 10.08 -4.58
C GLU A 62 -21.49 10.40 -3.10
N MET A 63 -22.45 11.10 -2.49
CA MET A 63 -22.44 11.39 -1.05
C MET A 63 -22.29 10.10 -0.24
N GLY A 64 -21.35 10.09 0.70
CA GLY A 64 -21.18 8.96 1.63
C GLY A 64 -20.30 7.83 1.12
N GLY A 65 -19.46 8.04 0.10
CA GLY A 65 -18.52 7.02 -0.40
C GLY A 65 -17.35 6.67 0.54
N ARG A 66 -16.49 5.74 0.11
CA ARG A 66 -15.31 5.26 0.87
C ARG A 66 -14.06 5.19 0.00
N ILE A 67 -12.97 5.80 0.44
CA ILE A 67 -11.64 5.66 -0.16
C ILE A 67 -10.72 4.95 0.84
N ILE A 68 -10.09 3.86 0.41
CA ILE A 68 -9.11 3.12 1.19
C ILE A 68 -7.80 3.10 0.41
N LEU A 69 -6.75 3.69 0.98
CA LEU A 69 -5.40 3.69 0.44
C LEU A 69 -4.55 2.57 1.04
N MET A 70 -3.56 2.11 0.30
CA MET A 70 -2.63 1.07 0.75
C MET A 70 -1.32 1.69 1.23
N GLY A 71 -1.15 1.74 2.56
CA GLY A 71 0.09 2.06 3.23
C GLY A 71 1.00 0.84 3.37
N SER A 72 1.80 0.82 4.44
CA SER A 72 2.61 -0.32 4.87
C SER A 72 3.12 -0.05 6.29
N ILE A 73 3.35 -1.09 7.10
CA ILE A 73 4.05 -0.95 8.38
C ILE A 73 5.39 -0.22 8.22
N THR A 74 6.03 -0.33 7.05
CA THR A 74 7.32 0.32 6.77
C THR A 74 7.23 1.84 6.67
N GLY A 75 6.03 2.41 6.51
CA GLY A 75 5.80 3.86 6.59
C GLY A 75 6.10 4.43 7.98
N GLN A 76 6.06 3.60 9.02
CA GLN A 76 6.34 3.95 10.42
C GLN A 76 7.51 3.16 11.03
N ALA A 77 7.93 2.06 10.38
CA ALA A 77 8.94 1.16 10.93
C ALA A 77 10.25 1.91 11.24
N LYS A 78 10.82 1.63 12.42
CA LYS A 78 12.01 2.33 12.93
C LYS A 78 13.34 1.94 12.27
N GLY A 79 13.35 0.97 11.35
CA GLY A 79 14.58 0.65 10.61
C GLY A 79 14.58 -0.69 9.91
N VAL A 80 13.99 -0.76 8.72
CA VAL A 80 14.34 -1.81 7.74
C VAL A 80 15.54 -1.28 6.92
N PRO A 81 16.73 -1.91 7.00
CA PRO A 81 17.89 -1.46 6.25
C PRO A 81 17.60 -1.42 4.74
N LYS A 82 18.24 -0.50 4.01
CA LYS A 82 18.15 -0.41 2.54
C LYS A 82 16.71 -0.25 2.02
N HIS A 83 15.82 0.41 2.76
CA HIS A 83 14.39 0.44 2.41
C HIS A 83 13.77 1.84 2.32
N ALA A 84 14.59 2.89 2.35
CA ALA A 84 14.15 4.28 2.46
C ALA A 84 13.15 4.71 1.36
N VAL A 85 13.35 4.30 0.11
CA VAL A 85 12.49 4.66 -1.02
C VAL A 85 11.07 4.10 -0.84
N TYR A 86 10.95 2.79 -0.59
CA TYR A 86 9.65 2.17 -0.39
C TYR A 86 8.97 2.67 0.89
N SER A 87 9.69 2.70 2.02
CA SER A 87 9.17 3.22 3.29
C SER A 87 8.66 4.65 3.15
N GLY A 88 9.44 5.54 2.52
CA GLY A 88 9.03 6.92 2.26
C GLY A 88 7.79 7.00 1.35
N SER A 89 7.72 6.16 0.31
CA SER A 89 6.56 6.13 -0.59
C SER A 89 5.26 5.77 0.14
N LYS A 90 5.33 4.88 1.15
CA LYS A 90 4.17 4.47 1.95
C LYS A 90 3.91 5.39 3.14
N GLY A 91 4.94 6.03 3.71
CA GLY A 91 4.77 7.08 4.72
C GLY A 91 4.00 8.30 4.19
N ALA A 92 4.19 8.65 2.91
CA ALA A 92 3.42 9.70 2.25
C ALA A 92 1.90 9.42 2.25
N ILE A 93 1.50 8.15 2.14
CA ILE A 93 0.10 7.73 2.07
C ILE A 93 -0.65 8.03 3.37
N GLU A 94 0.01 7.95 4.52
CA GLU A 94 -0.61 8.27 5.80
C GLU A 94 -0.92 9.77 5.91
N THR A 95 -0.02 10.63 5.41
CA THR A 95 -0.25 12.08 5.34
C THR A 95 -1.34 12.42 4.34
N PHE A 96 -1.32 11.82 3.14
CA PHE A 96 -2.41 11.98 2.17
C PHE A 96 -3.76 11.60 2.77
N THR A 97 -3.82 10.49 3.50
CA THR A 97 -5.05 10.03 4.15
C THR A 97 -5.63 11.09 5.08
N ARG A 98 -4.81 11.66 5.98
CA ARG A 98 -5.25 12.70 6.92
C ARG A 98 -5.73 13.97 6.21
N CYS A 99 -4.99 14.44 5.20
CA CYS A 99 -5.36 15.65 4.47
C CYS A 99 -6.60 15.43 3.59
N MET A 100 -6.64 14.35 2.82
CA MET A 100 -7.78 14.03 1.94
C MET A 100 -9.07 13.77 2.71
N ALA A 101 -9.00 13.25 3.94
CA ALA A 101 -10.19 13.08 4.77
C ALA A 101 -10.85 14.42 5.14
N ILE A 102 -10.07 15.49 5.28
CA ILE A 102 -10.58 16.85 5.52
C ILE A 102 -11.30 17.34 4.26
N ASP A 103 -10.64 17.27 3.10
CA ASP A 103 -11.20 17.71 1.81
C ASP A 103 -12.47 16.94 1.45
N ALA A 104 -12.49 15.63 1.72
CA ALA A 104 -13.58 14.72 1.37
C ALA A 104 -14.84 14.88 2.23
N GLY A 105 -14.76 15.69 3.30
CA GLY A 105 -15.85 15.93 4.24
C GLY A 105 -17.10 16.54 3.59
N GLU A 106 -16.94 17.38 2.57
CA GLU A 106 -18.07 18.01 1.85
C GLU A 106 -19.00 16.96 1.21
N LYS A 107 -18.43 15.84 0.72
CA LYS A 107 -19.19 14.71 0.16
C LYS A 107 -19.49 13.62 1.18
N ARG A 108 -19.17 13.82 2.47
CA ARG A 108 -19.24 12.78 3.52
C ARG A 108 -18.49 11.50 3.13
N VAL A 109 -17.45 11.62 2.31
CA VAL A 109 -16.60 10.49 1.93
C VAL A 109 -15.55 10.32 3.02
N THR A 110 -15.38 9.09 3.51
CA THR A 110 -14.28 8.79 4.43
C THR A 110 -13.04 8.38 3.65
N VAL A 111 -11.86 8.86 4.04
CA VAL A 111 -10.58 8.44 3.48
C VAL A 111 -9.75 7.81 4.60
N ASN A 112 -9.37 6.55 4.43
CA ASN A 112 -8.55 5.79 5.37
C ASN A 112 -7.38 5.12 4.64
N CYS A 113 -6.37 4.67 5.39
CA CYS A 113 -5.35 3.77 4.86
C CYS A 113 -5.20 2.55 5.76
N VAL A 114 -4.98 1.39 5.15
CA VAL A 114 -4.52 0.19 5.86
C VAL A 114 -3.01 0.06 5.68
N ALA A 115 -2.31 -0.35 6.74
CA ALA A 115 -0.84 -0.48 6.75
C ALA A 115 -0.45 -1.93 7.09
N PRO A 116 -0.43 -2.85 6.10
CA PRO A 116 -0.12 -4.25 6.34
C PRO A 116 1.31 -4.48 6.86
N GLY A 117 1.49 -5.57 7.60
CA GLY A 117 2.79 -6.20 7.84
C GLY A 117 3.22 -7.11 6.68
N GLY A 118 3.98 -8.17 6.97
CA GLY A 118 4.29 -9.21 5.99
C GLY A 118 3.05 -10.06 5.66
N ILE A 119 2.56 -9.98 4.42
CA ILE A 119 1.38 -10.71 3.92
C ILE A 119 1.76 -11.65 2.79
N LYS A 120 1.48 -12.94 2.94
CA LYS A 120 1.87 -14.01 2.00
C LYS A 120 1.23 -13.80 0.61
N THR A 121 2.04 -13.28 -0.31
CA THR A 121 1.71 -12.85 -1.68
C THR A 121 2.98 -12.99 -2.54
N ASP A 122 2.88 -12.79 -3.85
CA ASP A 122 4.05 -12.76 -4.74
C ASP A 122 5.10 -11.73 -4.28
N MET A 123 4.66 -10.55 -3.81
CA MET A 123 5.56 -9.53 -3.27
C MET A 123 6.30 -10.05 -2.04
N TYR A 124 5.60 -10.72 -1.13
CA TYR A 124 6.24 -11.33 0.05
C TYR A 124 7.25 -12.41 -0.36
N HIS A 125 6.88 -13.34 -1.24
CA HIS A 125 7.80 -14.39 -1.68
C HIS A 125 9.05 -13.81 -2.36
N ALA A 126 8.88 -12.72 -3.12
CA ALA A 126 9.99 -12.07 -3.82
C ALA A 126 10.99 -11.38 -2.87
N VAL A 127 10.56 -10.78 -1.76
CA VAL A 127 11.43 -9.91 -0.95
C VAL A 127 11.43 -10.17 0.55
N CYS A 128 10.69 -11.15 1.08
CA CYS A 128 10.62 -11.35 2.54
C CYS A 128 12.01 -11.58 3.17
N ARG A 129 12.91 -12.27 2.45
CA ARG A 129 14.31 -12.50 2.83
C ARG A 129 15.08 -11.21 3.11
N GLU A 130 14.78 -10.12 2.41
CA GLU A 130 15.44 -8.81 2.61
C GLU A 130 15.11 -8.18 3.98
N TYR A 131 14.01 -8.61 4.61
CA TYR A 131 13.63 -8.18 5.96
C TYR A 131 14.23 -9.05 7.07
N ILE A 132 14.91 -10.16 6.71
CA ILE A 132 15.45 -11.13 7.65
C ILE A 132 16.98 -10.99 7.69
N PRO A 133 17.60 -10.76 8.85
CA PRO A 133 19.05 -10.78 8.97
C PRO A 133 19.62 -12.11 8.47
N ASN A 134 20.51 -12.07 7.48
CA ASN A 134 21.08 -13.24 6.81
C ASN A 134 20.01 -14.17 6.17
N GLY A 135 18.94 -13.58 5.63
CA GLY A 135 17.82 -14.31 5.04
C GLY A 135 18.07 -14.92 3.66
N ASP A 136 19.21 -14.63 3.02
CA ASP A 136 19.52 -14.99 1.63
C ASP A 136 19.58 -16.51 1.40
N GLN A 137 19.93 -17.29 2.43
CA GLN A 137 20.03 -18.76 2.36
C GLN A 137 18.80 -19.49 2.90
N LEU A 138 17.77 -18.77 3.36
CA LEU A 138 16.58 -19.42 3.91
C LEU A 138 15.72 -20.01 2.79
N SER A 139 15.23 -21.23 3.00
CA SER A 139 14.13 -21.80 2.21
C SER A 139 12.82 -21.04 2.45
N ASP A 140 11.82 -21.22 1.58
CA ASP A 140 10.52 -20.54 1.74
C ASP A 140 9.83 -20.91 3.06
N ASP A 141 9.96 -22.17 3.51
CA ASP A 141 9.41 -22.62 4.79
C ASP A 141 10.11 -21.93 5.97
N GLN A 142 11.45 -21.80 5.93
CA GLN A 142 12.21 -21.10 6.96
C GLN A 142 11.91 -19.59 6.98
N VAL A 143 11.65 -18.99 5.82
CA VAL A 143 11.18 -17.60 5.73
C VAL A 143 9.82 -17.45 6.42
N ASP A 144 8.89 -18.36 6.18
CA ASP A 144 7.58 -18.35 6.84
C ASP A 144 7.68 -18.59 8.35
N GLU A 145 8.51 -19.53 8.80
CA GLU A 145 8.79 -19.76 10.22
C GLU A 145 9.32 -18.51 10.90
N TYR A 146 10.27 -17.81 10.27
CA TYR A 146 10.82 -16.56 10.78
C TYR A 146 9.77 -15.45 10.76
N ALA A 147 9.04 -15.26 9.66
CA ALA A 147 8.04 -14.20 9.52
C ALA A 147 6.86 -14.36 10.51
N CYS A 148 6.50 -15.60 10.88
CA CYS A 148 5.51 -15.87 11.92
C CYS A 148 5.89 -15.22 13.26
N THR A 149 7.18 -15.08 13.57
CA THR A 149 7.68 -14.47 14.81
C THR A 149 7.44 -12.95 14.89
N TRP A 150 7.12 -12.31 13.77
CA TRP A 150 6.73 -10.88 13.74
C TRP A 150 5.34 -10.64 14.33
N SER A 151 4.59 -11.70 14.63
CA SER A 151 3.27 -11.63 15.23
C SER A 151 3.21 -12.48 16.51
N PRO A 152 2.67 -11.96 17.63
CA PRO A 152 2.43 -12.76 18.83
C PRO A 152 1.39 -13.87 18.62
N HIS A 153 0.69 -13.88 17.48
CA HIS A 153 -0.22 -14.95 17.08
C HIS A 153 0.46 -16.13 16.40
N ASN A 154 1.79 -16.10 16.21
CA ASN A 154 2.60 -17.19 15.63
C ASN A 154 2.06 -17.70 14.29
N ARG A 155 1.68 -16.77 13.40
CA ARG A 155 1.27 -17.08 12.02
C ARG A 155 1.64 -15.95 11.07
N VAL A 156 1.89 -16.29 9.80
CA VAL A 156 2.05 -15.31 8.72
C VAL A 156 0.71 -14.62 8.42
N GLY A 157 0.75 -13.32 8.12
CA GLY A 157 -0.41 -12.60 7.64
C GLY A 157 -0.86 -13.09 6.26
N GLN A 158 -2.17 -13.11 6.03
CA GLN A 158 -2.77 -13.58 4.79
C GLN A 158 -3.54 -12.45 4.09
N PRO A 159 -3.73 -12.48 2.76
CA PRO A 159 -4.50 -11.46 2.05
C PRO A 159 -5.91 -11.25 2.64
N ILE A 160 -6.52 -12.32 3.14
CA ILE A 160 -7.84 -12.28 3.78
C ILE A 160 -7.84 -11.47 5.08
N ASP A 161 -6.72 -11.36 5.80
CA ASP A 161 -6.63 -10.52 7.00
C ASP A 161 -6.79 -9.05 6.66
N ILE A 162 -6.23 -8.61 5.52
CA ILE A 162 -6.37 -7.23 5.04
C ILE A 162 -7.77 -7.02 4.45
N ALA A 163 -8.25 -7.95 3.64
CA ALA A 163 -9.58 -7.85 3.03
C ALA A 163 -10.70 -7.69 4.07
N ARG A 164 -10.62 -8.42 5.20
CA ARG A 164 -11.60 -8.32 6.30
C ARG A 164 -11.62 -6.96 7.00
N VAL A 165 -10.52 -6.21 6.97
CA VAL A 165 -10.44 -4.84 7.53
C VAL A 165 -10.94 -3.80 6.53
N VAL A 166 -10.82 -4.09 5.24
CA VAL A 166 -11.25 -3.19 4.15
C VAL A 166 -12.78 -3.22 3.96
N CYS A 167 -13.42 -4.37 4.19
CA CYS A 167 -14.88 -4.56 4.10
C CYS A 167 -15.62 -4.05 5.35
#